data_AF-A0A0F9D1G4-F1
#
_entry.id   AF-A0A0F9D1G4-F1
#
_cell.length_a   1.000
_cell.length_b   1.000
_cell.length_c   1.000
_cell.angle_alpha   90.00
_cell.angle_beta   90.00
_cell.angle_gamma   90.00
#
_symmetry.space_group_name_H-M   'P 1'
#
loop_
_entity.id
_entity.type
_entity.pdbx_description
1 polymer ?
#
loop_
_entity_poly.entity_id
_entity_poly.type
_entity_poly.pdbx_seq_one_letter_code
_entity_poly.pdbx_strand_id
1 'polypeptide(L)' 'MIQLNTLLVDDEYSAIEGLRIRLEAFPEINVIGSAASVDEAIKLLNNNDVDLV' A
#
# COMPACT_ATOMS: atom_id res chain seq x y z
N MET A 1 -19.17 -5.36 -1.44
CA MET A 1 -18.18 -4.94 -2.45
C MET A 1 -16.85 -5.56 -2.03
N ILE A 2 -16.04 -6.04 -2.97
CA ILE A 2 -14.71 -6.58 -2.67
C ILE A 2 -13.76 -5.38 -2.56
N GLN A 3 -12.95 -5.32 -1.50
CA GLN A 3 -11.87 -4.34 -1.34
C GLN A 3 -10.54 -5.02 -1.65
N LEU A 4 -9.64 -4.29 -2.32
CA LEU A 4 -8.27 -4.72 -2.59
C LEU A 4 -7.37 -4.21 -1.46
N ASN A 5 -6.69 -5.12 -0.79
CA ASN A 5 -5.65 -4.81 0.18
C ASN A 5 -4.39 -4.37 -0.57
N THR A 6 -4.08 -3.08 -0.49
CA THR A 6 -3.01 -2.44 -1.26
C THR A 6 -1.83 -2.08 -0.35
N LEU A 7 -0.62 -2.43 -0.77
CA LEU A 7 0.63 -2.03 -0.13
C LEU A 7 1.34 -0.99 -0.98
N LEU A 8 1.70 0.17 -0.43
CA LEU A 8 2.45 1.18 -1.17
C LEU A 8 3.96 1.02 -0.97
N VAL A 9 4.76 1.02 -2.03
CA VAL A 9 6.23 0.84 -1.94
C VAL A 9 6.96 1.94 -2.71
N ASP A 10 7.66 2.80 -1.98
CA ASP A 10 8.42 3.93 -2.51
C ASP A 10 9.36 4.46 -1.41
N ASP A 11 10.59 4.84 -1.74
CA ASP A 11 11.56 5.37 -0.78
C ASP A 11 11.33 6.87 -0.46
N GLU A 12 10.46 7.55 -1.20
CA GLU A 12 10.05 8.92 -0.95
C GLU A 12 8.71 9.01 -0.21
N TYR A 13 8.75 9.46 1.06
CA TYR A 13 7.56 9.64 1.89
C TYR A 13 6.48 10.54 1.23
N SER A 14 6.89 11.59 0.51
CA SER A 14 5.95 12.47 -0.18
C SER A 14 5.17 11.77 -1.29
N ALA A 15 5.77 10.78 -1.97
CA ALA A 15 5.10 10.00 -3.00
C ALA A 15 4.05 9.06 -2.38
N ILE A 16 4.41 8.35 -1.30
CA ILE A 16 3.50 7.50 -0.53
C ILE A 16 2.27 8.27 -0.06
N GLU A 17 2.46 9.41 0.61
CA GLU A 17 1.34 10.18 1.16
C GLU A 17 0.50 10.81 0.06
N GLY A 18 1.13 11.32 -1.00
CA GLY A 18 0.42 11.85 -2.16
C GLY A 18 -0.46 10.79 -2.83
N LEU A 19 0.03 9.54 -2.94
CA LEU A 19 -0.74 8.44 -3.52
C LEU A 19 -1.86 7.98 -2.56
N ARG A 20 -1.58 7.86 -1.26
CA ARG A 20 -2.57 7.50 -0.23
C ARG A 20 -3.79 8.42 -0.28
N ILE A 21 -3.60 9.74 -0.28
CA ILE A 21 -4.68 10.74 -0.36
C ILE A 21 -5.53 10.56 -1.63
N ARG A 22 -4.91 10.20 -2.77
CA ARG A 22 -5.64 9.97 -4.02
C ARG A 22 -6.45 8.68 -3.97
N LEU A 23 -5.91 7.63 -3.34
CA LEU A 23 -6.57 6.34 -3.21
C LEU A 23 -7.75 6.37 -2.23
N GLU A 24 -7.77 7.29 -1.26
CA GLU A 24 -8.93 7.49 -0.36
C GLU A 24 -10.25 7.81 -1.09
N ALA A 25 -10.17 8.31 -2.33
CA ALA A 25 -11.35 8.57 -3.15
C ALA A 25 -12.03 7.28 -3.68
N PHE A 26 -11.38 6.12 -3.55
CA PHE A 26 -11.83 4.85 -4.09
C PHE A 26 -12.17 3.87 -2.96
N PRO A 27 -13.45 3.66 -2.61
CA PRO A 27 -13.84 2.77 -1.52
C PRO A 27 -13.46 1.30 -1.75
N GLU A 28 -13.13 0.91 -2.98
CA GLU A 28 -12.63 -0.41 -3.36
C GLU A 28 -11.16 -0.63 -2.97
N ILE A 29 -10.42 0.43 -2.61
CA ILE A 29 -9.01 0.34 -2.24
C ILE A 29 -8.85 0.46 -0.72
N ASN A 30 -8.18 -0.50 -0.12
CA ASN A 30 -7.81 -0.51 1.29
C ASN A 30 -6.28 -0.47 1.40
N VAL A 31 -5.69 0.70 1.66
CA VAL A 31 -4.24 0.82 1.86
C VAL A 31 -3.87 0.25 3.23
N ILE A 32 -3.30 -0.95 3.25
CA ILE A 32 -2.99 -1.69 4.50
C ILE A 32 -1.60 -1.39 5.05
N GLY A 33 -0.75 -0.70 4.30
CA GLY A 33 0.59 -0.32 4.76
C GLY A 33 1.40 0.39 3.70
N SER A 34 2.65 0.72 4.06
CA SER A 34 3.66 1.22 3.13
C SER A 34 5.06 0.74 3.53
N ALA A 35 5.97 0.64 2.57
CA ALA A 35 7.37 0.28 2.78
C ALA A 35 8.30 1.24 2.04
N ALA A 36 9.44 1.58 2.65
CA ALA A 36 10.46 2.45 2.04
C ALA A 36 11.60 1.66 1.36
N SER A 37 11.51 0.33 1.38
CA SER A 37 12.50 -0.55 0.75
C SER A 37 11.90 -1.90 0.37
N VAL A 38 12.59 -2.61 -0.50
CA VAL A 38 12.22 -3.97 -0.91
C VAL A 38 12.16 -4.92 0.30
N ASP A 39 13.13 -4.83 1.21
CA ASP A 39 13.19 -5.71 2.39
C ASP A 39 11.99 -5.51 3.34
N GLU A 40 11.56 -4.26 3.52
CA GLU A 40 10.35 -3.94 4.28
C GLU A 40 9.09 -4.42 3.56
N ALA A 41 9.01 -4.22 2.24
CA ALA A 41 7.88 -4.65 1.43
C ALA A 41 7.71 -6.19 1.49
N ILE A 42 8.79 -6.95 1.35
CA ILE A 42 8.78 -8.41 1.47
C ILE A 42 8.30 -8.87 2.86
N LYS A 43 8.71 -8.19 3.94
CA LYS A 43 8.20 -8.49 5.28
C LYS A 43 6.70 -8.24 5.40
N LEU A 44 6.18 -7.18 4.80
CA LEU A 44 4.75 -6.89 4.82
C LEU A 44 3.96 -7.89 3.96
N LEU A 45 4.46 -8.24 2.78
CA LEU A 45 3.85 -9.23 1.88
C LEU A 45 3.78 -10.63 2.51
N ASN A 46 4.81 -11.05 3.24
CA ASN A 46 4.81 -12.36 3.90
C ASN A 46 3.85 -12.43 5.11
N ASN A 47 3.46 -11.29 5.67
CA ASN A 47 2.66 -11.21 6.90
C ASN A 47 1.21 -10.76 6.67
N ASN A 48 0.86 -10.31 5.47
CA ASN A 48 -0.45 -9.77 5.14
C ASN A 48 -0.96 -10.35 3.82
N ASP A 49 -2.28 -10.45 3.69
CA ASP A 49 -2.93 -10.82 2.43
C ASP A 49 -3.05 -9.56 1.57
N VAL A 50 -2.18 -9.44 0.56
CA VAL A 50 -2.02 -8.26 -0.30
C VAL A 50 -2.50 -8.61 -1.71
N ASP A 51 -3.46 -7.84 -2.22
CA ASP A 51 -4.01 -8.01 -3.57
C ASP A 51 -3.27 -7.15 -4.62
N LEU A 52 -2.69 -6.03 -4.18
CA LEU A 52 -2.04 -5.04 -5.03
C LEU A 52 -0.80 -4.43 -4.34
N VAL A 53 0.27 -4.27 -5.11
CA VAL A 53 1.50 -3.55 -4.73
C VAL A 53 1.76 -2.46 -5.76
#